data_AF-A0ABD7V6M7-F1
#
_entry.id   AF-A0ABD7V6M7-F1
#
_cell.length_a   1.000
_cell.length_b   1.000
_cell.length_c   1.000
_cell.angle_alpha   90.00
_cell.angle_beta   90.00
_cell.angle_gamma   90.00
#
_symmetry.space_group_name_H-M   'P 1'
#
loop_
_entity.id
_entity.type
_entity.pdbx_description
1 polymer ?
#
loop_
_entity_poly.entity_id
_entity_poly.type
_entity_poly.pdbx_seq_one_letter_code
_entity_poly.pdbx_strand_id
1 'polypeptide(L)'
;MRCTYCMPAEGLPAIPRERLLSADELVRLVGIAVHRLGVCEVRFTGGEPLMRRDLEDIIEGCTRVAPHVPLAITSNAVGLEHRAQGLARAGLTRINISLDTVDRAHFAALTRRDRLDSVLAGIRAAKRHIGRVKVNAVLMRENLDGAADLLRWCLDEGVELRFIEEMPPPTPTRRGPASRWFRHRNYWMYWVRGSRSPKPGVRTRRLPPSDGSSTADRRRWASSRR
;
A
#
# COMPACT_ATOMS: atom_id res chain seq x y z
N MET A 1 -6.82 -11.35 5.32
CA MET A 1 -7.80 -11.72 4.26
C MET A 1 -7.18 -12.78 3.35
N ARG A 2 -7.91 -13.39 2.41
CA ARG A 2 -7.37 -14.35 1.43
C ARG A 2 -7.89 -14.02 0.04
N CYS A 3 -7.44 -12.89 -0.51
CA CYS A 3 -7.95 -12.39 -1.78
C CYS A 3 -7.73 -13.39 -2.91
N THR A 4 -8.73 -13.55 -3.78
CA THR A 4 -8.75 -14.52 -4.89
C THR A 4 -7.53 -14.40 -5.82
N TYR A 5 -7.07 -13.18 -6.08
CA TYR A 5 -5.91 -12.89 -6.94
C TYR A 5 -4.55 -12.95 -6.22
N CYS A 6 -4.54 -13.10 -4.89
CA CYS A 6 -3.31 -12.99 -4.09
C CYS A 6 -2.90 -14.33 -3.45
N MET A 7 -3.85 -15.02 -2.84
CA MET A 7 -3.57 -16.20 -2.01
C MET A 7 -4.59 -17.32 -2.27
N PRO A 8 -4.14 -18.59 -2.37
CA PRO A 8 -5.05 -19.74 -2.46
C PRO A 8 -6.04 -19.78 -1.29
N ALA A 9 -7.19 -20.42 -1.49
CA ALA A 9 -8.26 -20.46 -0.49
C ALA A 9 -7.80 -21.11 0.83
N GLU A 10 -6.92 -22.11 0.71
CA GLU A 10 -6.30 -22.86 1.78
C GLU A 10 -5.30 -22.01 2.58
N GLY A 11 -4.82 -20.91 2.00
CA GLY A 11 -3.75 -20.09 2.54
C GLY A 11 -2.36 -20.64 2.23
N LEU A 12 -1.33 -19.95 2.72
CA LEU A 12 0.05 -20.40 2.64
C LEU A 12 0.48 -21.05 3.96
N PRO A 13 1.41 -22.02 3.94
CA PRO A 13 1.97 -22.58 5.16
C PRO A 13 2.64 -21.48 5.99
N ALA A 14 2.40 -21.51 7.30
CA ALA A 14 3.01 -20.57 8.23
C ALA A 14 4.53 -20.73 8.23
N ILE A 15 5.25 -19.60 8.25
CA ILE A 15 6.69 -19.61 8.43
C ILE A 15 6.95 -19.82 9.94
N PRO A 16 7.82 -20.77 10.31
CA PRO A 16 8.25 -20.92 11.69
C PRO A 16 8.82 -19.61 12.24
N ARG A 17 8.54 -19.30 13.51
CA ARG A 17 8.95 -18.02 14.11
C ARG A 17 10.47 -17.84 14.10
N GLU A 18 11.20 -18.92 14.20
CA GLU A 18 12.66 -18.99 14.24
C GLU A 18 13.30 -18.61 12.89
N ARG A 19 12.50 -18.59 11.81
CA ARG A 19 12.93 -18.14 10.47
C ARG A 19 12.52 -16.70 10.16
N LEU A 20 11.83 -16.03 11.09
CA LEU A 20 11.50 -14.63 10.96
C LEU A 20 12.59 -13.78 11.61
N LEU A 21 12.93 -12.67 10.97
CA LEU A 21 13.80 -11.68 11.59
C LEU A 21 13.12 -11.11 12.83
N SER A 22 13.83 -11.15 13.95
CA SER A 22 13.48 -10.46 15.20
C SER A 22 13.40 -8.94 15.00
N ALA A 23 12.80 -8.23 15.96
CA ALA A 23 12.72 -6.78 15.92
C ALA A 23 14.12 -6.13 15.85
N ASP A 24 15.06 -6.61 16.67
CA ASP A 24 16.43 -6.09 16.71
C ASP A 24 17.19 -6.31 15.40
N GLU A 25 17.05 -7.50 14.79
CA GLU A 25 17.65 -7.77 13.48
C GLU A 25 17.09 -6.87 12.39
N LEU A 26 15.78 -6.58 12.43
CA LEU A 26 15.15 -5.65 11.51
C LEU A 26 15.64 -4.22 11.69
N VAL A 27 15.70 -3.73 12.94
CA VAL A 27 16.20 -2.39 13.25
C VAL A 27 17.66 -2.26 12.80
N ARG A 28 18.48 -3.29 13.06
CA ARG A 28 19.87 -3.33 12.57
C ARG A 28 19.95 -3.30 11.05
N LEU A 29 19.14 -4.09 10.35
CA LEU A 29 19.10 -4.13 8.90
C LEU A 29 18.70 -2.77 8.31
N VAL A 30 17.66 -2.13 8.86
CA VAL A 30 17.22 -0.80 8.44
C VAL A 30 18.34 0.22 8.65
N GLY A 31 19.00 0.21 9.81
CA GLY A 31 20.12 1.09 10.09
C GLY A 31 21.26 0.94 9.06
N ILE A 32 21.66 -0.30 8.76
CA ILE A 32 22.69 -0.55 7.74
C ILE A 32 22.25 -0.04 6.36
N ALA A 33 21.01 -0.34 5.96
CA ALA A 33 20.50 0.05 4.66
C ALA A 33 20.46 1.57 4.49
N VAL A 34 19.98 2.30 5.50
CA VAL A 34 19.89 3.75 5.46
C VAL A 34 21.28 4.39 5.48
N HIS A 35 22.14 4.00 6.42
CA HIS A 35 23.42 4.68 6.65
C HIS A 35 24.53 4.28 5.67
N ARG A 36 24.50 3.05 5.14
CA ARG A 36 25.57 2.55 4.26
C ARG A 36 25.15 2.40 2.81
N LEU A 37 23.85 2.23 2.53
CA LEU A 37 23.36 1.96 1.18
C LEU A 37 22.48 3.10 0.61
N GLY A 38 22.24 4.16 1.39
CA GLY A 38 21.50 5.33 0.92
C GLY A 38 19.99 5.09 0.74
N VAL A 39 19.40 4.20 1.55
CA VAL A 39 17.95 3.97 1.54
C VAL A 39 17.22 5.19 2.09
N CYS A 40 16.23 5.69 1.35
CA CYS A 40 15.48 6.90 1.69
C CYS A 40 14.00 6.66 2.03
N GLU A 41 13.49 5.43 1.92
CA GLU A 41 12.12 5.05 2.32
C GLU A 41 12.13 3.59 2.75
N VAL A 42 11.43 3.26 3.83
CA VAL A 42 11.24 1.88 4.29
C VAL A 42 9.76 1.57 4.33
N ARG A 43 9.39 0.46 3.69
CA ARG A 43 8.01 -0.04 3.65
C ARG A 43 7.90 -1.42 4.25
N PHE A 44 7.12 -1.54 5.31
CA PHE A 44 6.75 -2.83 5.90
C PHE A 44 5.52 -3.41 5.19
N THR A 45 5.64 -4.67 4.82
CA THR A 45 4.60 -5.44 4.13
C THR A 45 4.78 -6.90 4.53
N GLY A 46 4.09 -7.82 3.87
CA GLY A 46 4.22 -9.26 4.07
C GLY A 46 2.93 -9.92 3.61
N GLY A 47 2.43 -10.88 4.40
CA GLY A 47 1.02 -11.24 4.34
C GLY A 47 0.15 -10.09 4.84
N GLU A 48 0.08 -9.91 6.16
CA GLU A 48 -0.57 -8.75 6.78
C GLU A 48 0.33 -8.23 7.92
N PRO A 49 0.94 -7.04 7.81
CA PRO A 49 1.85 -6.54 8.83
C PRO A 49 1.16 -6.36 10.19
N LEU A 50 -0.14 -6.04 10.22
CA LEU A 50 -0.90 -5.90 11.46
C LEU A 50 -1.09 -7.22 12.24
N MET A 51 -0.69 -8.37 11.68
CA MET A 51 -0.65 -9.63 12.42
C MET A 51 0.62 -9.79 13.25
N ARG A 52 1.63 -8.94 13.03
CA ARG A 52 2.85 -8.92 13.81
C ARG A 52 2.64 -8.11 15.10
N ARG A 53 2.89 -8.77 16.25
CA ARG A 53 2.62 -8.21 17.59
C ARG A 53 3.60 -7.11 17.97
N ASP A 54 4.87 -7.28 17.63
CA ASP A 54 6.00 -6.38 17.86
C ASP A 54 6.16 -5.29 16.78
N LEU A 55 5.09 -4.97 16.02
CA LEU A 55 5.20 -4.02 14.90
C LEU A 55 5.48 -2.59 15.37
N GLU A 56 4.83 -2.13 16.44
CA GLU A 56 5.09 -0.82 17.03
C GLU A 56 6.55 -0.72 17.50
N ASP A 57 7.07 -1.75 18.17
CA ASP A 57 8.47 -1.81 18.64
C ASP A 57 9.46 -1.72 17.46
N ILE A 58 9.17 -2.42 16.35
CA ILE A 58 9.97 -2.37 15.13
C ILE A 58 9.96 -0.96 14.54
N ILE A 59 8.78 -0.36 14.42
CA ILE A 59 8.64 0.98 13.86
C ILE A 59 9.38 1.99 14.74
N GLU A 60 9.23 1.92 16.06
CA GLU A 60 9.91 2.79 17.01
C GLU A 60 11.43 2.63 16.94
N GLY A 61 11.93 1.40 16.93
CA GLY A 61 13.35 1.12 16.75
C GLY A 61 13.89 1.65 15.42
N CYS A 62 13.14 1.49 14.33
CA CYS A 62 13.50 2.01 13.02
C CYS A 62 13.51 3.54 12.98
N THR A 63 12.51 4.18 13.60
CA THR A 63 12.45 5.64 13.75
C THR A 63 13.68 6.16 14.49
N ARG A 64 14.11 5.47 15.55
CA ARG A 64 15.30 5.84 16.32
C ARG A 64 16.59 5.75 15.51
N VAL A 65 16.78 4.69 14.73
CA VAL A 65 18.02 4.51 13.93
C VAL A 65 18.01 5.26 12.61
N ALA A 66 16.84 5.65 12.09
CA ALA A 66 16.68 6.33 10.82
C ALA A 66 15.59 7.44 10.89
N PRO A 67 15.80 8.48 11.71
CA PRO A 67 14.75 9.47 12.03
C PRO A 67 14.27 10.31 10.85
N HIS A 68 15.07 10.40 9.78
CA HIS A 68 14.73 11.17 8.57
C HIS A 68 14.11 10.32 7.46
N VAL A 69 13.98 9.01 7.67
CA VAL A 69 13.48 8.09 6.66
C VAL A 69 11.98 7.84 6.89
N PRO A 70 11.11 8.18 5.91
CA PRO A 70 9.69 7.87 6.02
C PRO A 70 9.47 6.36 6.12
N LEU A 71 8.82 5.96 7.21
CA LEU A 71 8.35 4.60 7.43
C LEU A 71 6.90 4.48 6.94
N ALA A 72 6.63 3.44 6.16
CA ALA A 72 5.30 3.15 5.63
C ALA A 72 4.90 1.69 5.86
N ILE A 73 3.60 1.41 5.96
CA ILE A 73 3.08 0.03 5.88
C ILE A 73 2.13 -0.14 4.69
N THR A 74 2.04 -1.36 4.16
CA THR A 74 0.95 -1.77 3.25
C THR A 74 0.10 -2.83 3.95
N SER A 75 -1.19 -2.56 4.15
CA SER A 75 -2.08 -3.38 4.96
C SER A 75 -3.47 -3.50 4.32
N ASN A 76 -4.18 -4.57 4.65
CA ASN A 76 -5.60 -4.70 4.38
C ASN A 76 -6.49 -3.94 5.37
N ALA A 77 -5.88 -3.25 6.34
CA ALA A 77 -6.49 -2.39 7.37
C ALA A 77 -7.45 -3.08 8.36
N VAL A 78 -7.61 -4.40 8.29
CA VAL A 78 -8.40 -5.13 9.30
C VAL A 78 -7.70 -5.04 10.66
N GLY A 79 -8.39 -4.46 11.64
CA GLY A 79 -7.86 -4.23 13.00
C GLY A 79 -6.96 -2.98 13.14
N LEU A 80 -6.81 -2.20 12.08
CA LEU A 80 -6.01 -0.97 12.09
C LEU A 80 -6.60 0.09 13.02
N GLU A 81 -7.92 0.11 13.20
CA GLU A 81 -8.60 1.05 14.09
C GLU A 81 -7.99 1.09 15.49
N HIS A 82 -7.69 -0.07 16.05
CA HIS A 82 -7.15 -0.19 17.41
C HIS A 82 -5.65 0.09 17.49
N ARG A 83 -4.92 0.01 16.37
CA ARG A 83 -3.45 0.13 16.33
C ARG A 83 -2.96 1.46 15.77
N ALA A 84 -3.79 2.19 15.02
CA ALA A 84 -3.40 3.39 14.29
C ALA A 84 -2.69 4.43 15.17
N GLN A 85 -3.21 4.67 16.38
CA GLN A 85 -2.60 5.61 17.33
C GLN A 85 -1.23 5.11 17.85
N GLY A 86 -1.10 3.81 18.15
CA GLY A 86 0.17 3.21 18.57
C GLY A 86 1.23 3.30 17.48
N LEU A 87 0.86 2.95 16.25
CA LEU A 87 1.73 3.03 15.08
C LEU A 87 2.18 4.48 14.79
N ALA A 88 1.27 5.45 14.92
CA ALA A 88 1.61 6.87 14.78
C ALA A 88 2.64 7.31 15.84
N ARG A 89 2.43 6.94 17.11
CA ARG A 89 3.38 7.24 18.21
C ARG A 89 4.75 6.61 18.01
N ALA A 90 4.80 5.41 17.44
CA ALA A 90 6.05 4.74 17.08
C ALA A 90 6.82 5.44 15.94
N GLY A 91 6.19 6.39 15.23
CA GLY A 91 6.81 7.15 14.13
C GLY A 91 6.41 6.67 12.73
N LEU A 92 5.33 5.89 12.59
CA LEU A 92 4.81 5.55 11.27
C LEU A 92 4.30 6.81 10.56
N THR A 93 4.81 7.07 9.36
CA THR A 93 4.52 8.31 8.63
C THR A 93 3.45 8.16 7.54
N ARG A 94 3.26 6.95 7.01
CA ARG A 94 2.41 6.69 5.84
C ARG A 94 1.78 5.30 5.89
N ILE A 95 0.61 5.17 5.29
CA ILE A 95 -0.03 3.87 5.11
C ILE A 95 -0.62 3.73 3.70
N ASN A 96 -0.43 2.55 3.14
CA ASN A 96 -1.11 2.09 1.93
C ASN A 96 -2.13 1.03 2.34
N ILE A 97 -3.38 1.21 1.96
CA ILE A 97 -4.47 0.31 2.29
C ILE A 97 -4.96 -0.34 1.00
N SER A 98 -5.00 -1.66 0.98
CA SER A 98 -5.59 -2.41 -0.12
C SER A 98 -7.10 -2.50 0.07
N LEU A 99 -7.88 -1.88 -0.82
CA LEU A 99 -9.34 -1.93 -0.84
C LEU A 99 -9.81 -1.91 -2.29
N ASP A 100 -10.35 -3.04 -2.76
CA ASP A 100 -10.69 -3.24 -4.17
C ASP A 100 -12.14 -2.87 -4.52
N THR A 101 -12.99 -2.66 -3.51
CA THR A 101 -14.41 -2.29 -3.67
C THR A 101 -14.98 -1.80 -2.35
N VAL A 102 -16.01 -0.94 -2.41
CA VAL A 102 -16.84 -0.53 -1.27
C VAL A 102 -18.20 -1.23 -1.22
N ASP A 103 -18.47 -2.11 -2.19
CA ASP A 103 -19.63 -3.00 -2.11
C ASP A 103 -19.32 -4.20 -1.21
N ARG A 104 -20.17 -4.44 -0.21
CA ARG A 104 -19.95 -5.47 0.81
C ARG A 104 -19.95 -6.89 0.24
N ALA A 105 -20.85 -7.18 -0.72
CA ALA A 105 -20.96 -8.50 -1.31
C ALA A 105 -19.73 -8.81 -2.18
N HIS A 106 -19.32 -7.87 -3.03
CA HIS A 106 -18.11 -7.97 -3.85
C HIS A 106 -16.86 -8.05 -2.96
N PHE A 107 -16.79 -7.27 -1.88
CA PHE A 107 -15.69 -7.34 -0.92
C PHE A 107 -15.58 -8.74 -0.31
N ALA A 108 -16.70 -9.29 0.17
CA ALA A 108 -16.72 -10.62 0.77
C ALA A 108 -16.35 -11.71 -0.25
N ALA A 109 -16.83 -11.61 -1.48
CA ALA A 109 -16.48 -12.52 -2.57
C ALA A 109 -14.99 -12.47 -2.92
N LEU A 110 -14.42 -11.27 -3.07
CA LEU A 110 -13.01 -11.08 -3.42
C LEU A 110 -12.07 -11.51 -2.29
N THR A 111 -12.36 -11.13 -1.05
CA THR A 111 -11.45 -11.31 0.09
C THR A 111 -11.69 -12.61 0.87
N ARG A 112 -12.79 -13.30 0.56
CA ARG A 112 -13.36 -14.47 1.24
C ARG A 112 -13.72 -14.22 2.71
N ARG A 113 -13.89 -12.96 3.11
CA ARG A 113 -14.26 -12.55 4.47
C ARG A 113 -15.11 -11.29 4.45
N ASP A 114 -16.19 -11.28 5.22
CA ASP A 114 -17.01 -10.09 5.38
C ASP A 114 -16.44 -9.18 6.49
N ARG A 115 -15.53 -8.27 6.10
CA ARG A 115 -14.80 -7.38 7.03
C ARG A 115 -14.69 -5.95 6.54
N LEU A 116 -15.53 -5.55 5.58
CA LEU A 116 -15.48 -4.23 4.97
C LEU A 116 -15.55 -3.11 6.01
N ASP A 117 -16.51 -3.17 6.94
CA ASP A 117 -16.67 -2.15 8.00
C ASP A 117 -15.40 -1.96 8.84
N SER A 118 -14.70 -3.06 9.14
CA SER A 118 -13.43 -3.02 9.87
C SER A 118 -12.32 -2.34 9.07
N VAL A 119 -12.31 -2.52 7.75
CA VAL A 119 -11.37 -1.85 6.83
C VAL A 119 -11.67 -0.35 6.75
N LEU A 120 -12.94 0.02 6.57
CA LEU A 120 -13.35 1.43 6.50
C LEU A 120 -13.07 2.17 7.82
N ALA A 121 -13.37 1.54 8.97
CA ALA A 121 -13.02 2.07 10.29
C ALA A 121 -11.50 2.23 10.46
N GLY A 122 -10.71 1.25 9.98
CA GLY A 122 -9.26 1.31 9.93
C GLY A 122 -8.72 2.49 9.10
N ILE A 123 -9.28 2.73 7.91
CA ILE A 123 -8.93 3.86 7.04
C ILE A 123 -9.16 5.18 7.77
N ARG A 124 -10.34 5.34 8.39
CA ARG A 124 -10.68 6.56 9.14
C ARG A 124 -9.76 6.78 10.34
N ALA A 125 -9.43 5.73 11.09
CA ALA A 125 -8.50 5.82 12.21
C ALA A 125 -7.09 6.19 11.76
N ALA A 126 -6.60 5.61 10.66
CA ALA A 126 -5.31 5.98 10.11
C ALA A 126 -5.28 7.43 9.59
N LYS A 127 -6.37 7.92 8.99
CA LYS A 127 -6.49 9.33 8.61
C LYS A 127 -6.39 10.24 9.83
N ARG A 128 -7.02 9.89 10.95
CA ARG A 128 -6.97 10.66 12.20
C ARG A 128 -5.59 10.67 12.86
N HIS A 129 -4.89 9.54 12.90
CA HIS A 129 -3.67 9.41 13.71
C HIS A 129 -2.36 9.47 12.91
N ILE A 130 -2.35 8.99 11.66
CA ILE A 130 -1.14 8.91 10.81
C ILE A 130 -1.16 10.01 9.73
N GLY A 131 -2.35 10.38 9.25
CA GLY A 131 -2.55 11.47 8.28
C GLY A 131 -2.41 11.05 6.82
N ARG A 132 -1.25 10.50 6.40
CA ARG A 132 -1.00 10.15 4.98
C ARG A 132 -1.49 8.75 4.62
N VAL A 133 -2.75 8.65 4.21
CA VAL A 133 -3.40 7.40 3.77
C VAL A 133 -3.54 7.34 2.25
N LYS A 134 -3.19 6.20 1.65
CA LYS A 134 -3.44 5.90 0.24
C LYS A 134 -4.20 4.60 0.09
N VAL A 135 -5.27 4.61 -0.68
CA VAL A 135 -6.01 3.41 -1.06
C VAL A 135 -5.48 2.91 -2.40
N ASN A 136 -5.13 1.63 -2.45
CA ASN A 136 -4.75 0.93 -3.68
C ASN A 136 -5.82 -0.11 -3.99
N ALA A 137 -6.30 -0.11 -5.23
CA ALA A 137 -7.27 -1.07 -5.73
C ALA A 137 -6.69 -1.75 -6.96
N VAL A 138 -6.65 -3.08 -6.96
CA VAL A 138 -6.36 -3.85 -8.18
C VAL A 138 -7.63 -3.87 -9.01
N LEU A 139 -7.57 -3.27 -10.20
CA LEU A 139 -8.71 -3.19 -11.10
C LEU A 139 -8.75 -4.46 -11.95
N MET A 140 -9.81 -5.25 -11.76
CA MET A 140 -10.08 -6.50 -12.45
C MET A 140 -11.44 -6.37 -13.16
N ARG A 141 -11.78 -7.34 -14.02
CA ARG A 141 -13.06 -7.30 -14.73
C ARG A 141 -14.24 -7.39 -13.77
N GLU A 142 -14.07 -8.13 -12.67
CA GLU A 142 -15.10 -8.45 -11.68
C GLU A 142 -15.44 -7.28 -10.74
N ASN A 143 -14.55 -6.30 -10.59
CA ASN A 143 -14.79 -5.12 -9.73
C ASN A 143 -14.83 -3.81 -10.51
N LEU A 144 -14.73 -3.85 -11.84
CA LEU A 144 -14.70 -2.68 -12.70
C LEU A 144 -15.96 -1.80 -12.53
N ASP A 145 -17.13 -2.43 -12.43
CA ASP A 145 -18.41 -1.72 -12.28
C ASP A 145 -18.47 -0.89 -10.98
N GLY A 146 -17.78 -1.35 -9.92
CA GLY A 146 -17.70 -0.68 -8.62
C GLY A 146 -16.58 0.36 -8.51
N ALA A 147 -15.76 0.55 -9.55
CA ALA A 147 -14.61 1.45 -9.49
C ALA A 147 -15.00 2.92 -9.28
N ALA A 148 -16.09 3.37 -9.90
CA ALA A 148 -16.60 4.72 -9.73
C ALA A 148 -17.10 4.97 -8.30
N ASP A 149 -17.73 3.97 -7.69
CA ASP A 149 -18.19 4.04 -6.30
C ASP A 149 -17.03 4.11 -5.32
N LEU A 150 -16.00 3.29 -5.53
CA LEU A 150 -14.77 3.37 -4.73
C LEU A 150 -14.10 4.73 -4.87
N LEU A 151 -14.03 5.29 -6.09
CA LEU A 151 -13.48 6.63 -6.32
C LEU A 151 -14.28 7.70 -5.56
N ARG A 152 -15.60 7.68 -5.69
CA ARG A 152 -16.48 8.62 -4.99
C ARG A 152 -16.31 8.52 -3.48
N TRP A 153 -16.30 7.30 -2.93
CA TRP A 153 -16.05 7.08 -1.51
C TRP A 153 -14.69 7.62 -1.05
N CYS A 154 -13.62 7.40 -1.83
CA CYS A 154 -12.30 7.95 -1.51
C CYS A 154 -12.26 9.48 -1.54
N LEU A 155 -13.00 10.11 -2.45
CA LEU A 155 -13.14 11.57 -2.49
C LEU A 155 -13.88 12.09 -1.25
N ASP A 156 -15.00 11.47 -0.89
CA ASP A 156 -15.81 11.84 0.29
C ASP A 156 -15.00 11.69 1.59
N GLU A 157 -14.21 10.61 1.70
CA GLU A 157 -13.32 10.36 2.84
C GLU A 157 -12.02 11.15 2.76
N GLY A 158 -11.74 11.89 1.66
CA GLY A 158 -10.53 12.67 1.48
C GLY A 158 -9.23 11.85 1.52
N VAL A 159 -9.22 10.67 0.89
CA VAL A 159 -8.05 9.80 0.78
C VAL A 159 -7.61 9.63 -0.68
N GLU A 160 -6.31 9.45 -0.93
CA GLU A 160 -5.80 9.26 -2.29
C GLU A 160 -6.11 7.84 -2.79
N LEU A 161 -6.79 7.70 -3.93
CA LEU A 161 -7.02 6.40 -4.60
C LEU A 161 -6.02 6.17 -5.73
N ARG A 162 -5.58 4.91 -5.89
CA ARG A 162 -4.79 4.43 -7.02
C ARG A 162 -5.38 3.13 -7.54
N PHE A 163 -5.79 3.15 -8.80
CA PHE A 163 -6.04 1.91 -9.53
C PHE A 163 -4.72 1.33 -10.03
N ILE A 164 -4.59 0.02 -9.87
CA ILE A 164 -3.44 -0.77 -10.27
C ILE A 164 -3.96 -1.82 -11.24
N GLU A 165 -3.33 -1.93 -12.41
CA GLU A 165 -3.65 -2.97 -13.38
C GLU A 165 -3.34 -4.36 -12.79
N GLU A 166 -4.23 -5.32 -13.05
CA GLU A 166 -3.99 -6.71 -12.66
C GLU A 166 -2.73 -7.25 -13.35
N MET A 167 -1.79 -7.74 -12.55
CA MET A 167 -0.65 -8.49 -13.06
C MET A 167 -0.99 -9.99 -12.96
N PRO A 168 -1.06 -10.72 -14.08
CA PRO A 168 -1.42 -12.12 -14.05
C PRO A 168 -0.40 -12.91 -13.22
N PRO A 169 -0.83 -13.92 -12.45
CA PRO A 169 0.11 -14.83 -11.83
C PRO A 169 0.95 -15.48 -12.93
N PRO A 170 2.26 -15.68 -12.70
CA PRO A 170 3.12 -16.28 -13.70
C PRO A 170 2.58 -17.65 -14.08
N THR A 171 2.34 -17.83 -15.38
CA THR A 171 1.92 -19.10 -15.97
C THR A 171 2.94 -20.19 -15.63
N PRO A 172 2.51 -21.43 -15.36
CA PRO A 172 3.45 -22.54 -15.23
C PRO A 172 4.23 -22.67 -16.54
N THR A 173 5.51 -22.31 -16.51
CA THR A 173 6.43 -22.52 -17.63
C THR A 173 6.92 -23.97 -17.59
N ARG A 174 7.59 -24.41 -18.66
CA ARG A 174 8.24 -25.74 -18.79
C ARG A 174 9.25 -26.10 -17.67
N ARG A 175 9.49 -25.20 -16.70
CA ARG A 175 10.42 -25.34 -15.57
C ARG A 175 9.74 -25.67 -14.21
N GLY A 176 8.45 -26.00 -14.20
CA GLY A 176 7.78 -26.59 -13.02
C GLY A 176 6.50 -25.87 -12.59
N PRO A 177 5.77 -26.42 -11.59
CA PRO A 177 4.45 -25.94 -11.18
C PRO A 177 4.50 -24.52 -10.57
N ALA A 178 3.41 -23.77 -10.74
CA ALA A 178 3.23 -22.42 -10.18
C ALA A 178 3.42 -22.36 -8.64
N SER A 179 3.31 -23.50 -7.94
CA SER A 179 3.62 -23.63 -6.51
C SER A 179 5.07 -23.26 -6.15
N ARG A 180 6.01 -23.30 -7.11
CA ARG A 180 7.40 -22.87 -6.90
C ARG A 180 7.55 -21.35 -6.81
N TRP A 181 6.63 -20.59 -7.40
CA TRP A 181 6.58 -19.12 -7.28
C TRP A 181 6.15 -18.66 -5.89
N PHE A 182 5.20 -19.37 -5.27
CA PHE A 182 4.78 -19.08 -3.90
C PHE A 182 5.83 -19.46 -2.84
N ARG A 183 6.74 -20.42 -3.13
CA ARG A 183 7.83 -20.83 -2.23
C ARG A 183 8.80 -19.71 -1.85
N HIS A 184 8.94 -18.68 -2.70
CA HIS A 184 9.96 -17.64 -2.54
C HIS A 184 9.40 -16.23 -2.32
N ARG A 185 8.08 -16.05 -2.08
CA ARG A 185 7.47 -14.72 -1.82
C ARG A 185 6.94 -14.51 -0.41
N ASN A 186 7.47 -15.29 0.53
CA ASN A 186 7.32 -15.06 1.96
C ASN A 186 8.32 -14.04 2.52
N TYR A 187 8.88 -13.19 1.66
CA TYR A 187 9.69 -12.06 2.09
C TYR A 187 8.77 -10.92 2.47
N TRP A 188 8.96 -10.40 3.68
CA TRP A 188 8.76 -9.00 3.99
C TRP A 188 9.39 -8.19 2.86
N MET A 189 8.59 -7.76 1.89
CA MET A 189 9.08 -7.11 0.68
C MET A 189 9.35 -5.64 1.01
N TYR A 190 10.54 -5.37 1.55
CA TYR A 190 11.03 -4.01 1.77
C TYR A 190 11.14 -3.32 0.42
N TRP A 191 10.18 -2.45 0.11
CA TRP A 191 10.34 -1.57 -1.03
C TRP A 191 11.24 -0.42 -0.60
N VAL A 192 12.52 -0.56 -0.95
CA VAL A 192 13.57 0.43 -0.74
C VAL A 192 13.62 1.33 -1.96
N ARG A 193 13.33 2.62 -1.78
CA ARG A 193 13.60 3.63 -2.80
C ARG A 193 14.96 4.25 -2.52
N GLY A 194 15.93 3.99 -3.39
CA GLY A 194 17.19 4.75 -3.44
C GLY A 194 16.95 6.18 -3.92
N SER A 195 17.88 7.08 -3.62
CA SER A 195 17.84 8.45 -4.14
C SER A 195 17.69 8.43 -5.66
N ARG A 196 16.62 9.05 -6.17
CA ARG A 196 16.55 9.35 -7.61
C ARG A 196 17.42 10.59 -7.81
N SER A 197 18.56 10.45 -8.48
CA SER A 197 19.11 11.58 -9.24
C SER A 197 17.98 12.07 -10.16
N PRO A 198 17.65 13.37 -10.17
CA PRO A 198 16.62 13.87 -11.06
C PRO A 198 17.04 13.57 -12.50
N LYS A 199 16.21 12.84 -13.24
CA LYS A 199 16.41 12.72 -14.69
C LYS A 199 16.35 14.13 -15.26
N PRO A 200 17.39 14.63 -15.94
CA PRO A 200 17.30 15.92 -16.60
C PRO A 200 16.20 15.83 -17.67
N GLY A 201 15.22 16.74 -17.60
CA GLY A 201 14.24 16.94 -18.67
C GLY A 201 12.75 16.79 -18.34
N VAL A 202 12.34 16.34 -17.14
CA VAL A 202 10.90 16.25 -16.82
C VAL A 202 10.43 17.52 -16.13
N ARG A 203 9.98 18.52 -16.92
CA ARG A 203 9.22 19.67 -16.40
C ARG A 203 7.82 19.21 -16.00
N THR A 204 7.53 19.17 -14.70
CA THR A 204 6.15 19.08 -14.21
C THR A 204 5.45 20.42 -14.41
N ARG A 205 4.63 20.54 -15.47
CA ARG A 205 3.71 21.68 -15.60
C ARG A 205 2.60 21.55 -14.56
N ARG A 206 2.55 22.48 -13.61
CA ARG A 206 1.38 22.66 -12.73
C ARG A 206 0.22 23.17 -13.58
N LEU A 207 -0.98 22.61 -13.37
CA LEU A 207 -2.20 23.21 -13.87
C LEU A 207 -2.44 24.53 -13.13
N PRO A 208 -2.82 25.62 -13.83
CA PRO A 208 -3.17 26.87 -13.17
C PRO A 208 -4.47 26.73 -12.37
N PRO A 209 -4.65 27.52 -11.30
CA PRO A 209 -5.87 27.50 -10.49
C PRO A 209 -7.07 27.98 -11.31
N SER A 210 -8.22 27.37 -11.03
CA SER A 210 -9.48 27.64 -11.71
C SER A 210 -10.18 28.86 -11.10
N ASP A 211 -9.78 30.06 -11.51
CA ASP A 211 -10.59 31.26 -11.28
C ASP A 211 -11.42 31.54 -12.53
N GLY A 212 -12.73 31.67 -12.31
CA GLY A 212 -13.74 31.78 -13.36
C GLY A 212 -13.48 32.93 -14.33
N SER A 213 -13.21 32.59 -15.58
CA SER A 213 -13.29 33.53 -16.71
C SER A 213 -13.60 32.79 -18.02
N SER A 214 -14.12 33.57 -18.97
CA SER A 214 -15.09 33.26 -20.02
C SER A 214 -14.82 32.12 -21.03
N THR A 215 -15.91 31.70 -21.68
CA THR A 215 -16.02 30.72 -22.78
C THR A 215 -15.14 31.00 -24.02
N ALA A 216 -14.45 32.13 -24.11
CA ALA A 216 -13.53 32.45 -25.20
C ALA A 216 -12.18 31.72 -25.09
N ASP A 217 -11.72 31.39 -23.88
CA ASP A 217 -10.36 30.86 -23.66
C ASP A 217 -10.24 29.34 -23.95
N ARG A 218 -11.37 28.62 -24.01
CA ARG A 218 -11.39 27.17 -24.32
C ARG A 218 -11.08 26.85 -25.78
N ARG A 219 -11.29 27.80 -26.71
CA ARG A 219 -11.04 27.57 -28.15
C ARG A 219 -9.56 27.69 -28.54
N ARG A 220 -8.74 28.36 -27.73
CA ARG A 220 -7.29 28.51 -27.99
C ARG A 220 -6.46 27.29 -27.58
N TRP A 221 -7.00 26.43 -26.71
CA TRP A 221 -6.32 25.21 -26.24
C TRP A 221 -6.50 24.02 -27.19
N ALA A 222 -7.53 24.03 -28.04
CA ALA A 222 -7.83 22.94 -28.97
C ALA A 222 -6.96 22.93 -30.24
N SER A 223 -6.24 24.02 -30.56
CA SER A 223 -5.48 24.17 -31.81
C SER A 223 -3.98 23.91 -31.70
N SER A 224 -3.45 23.55 -30.53
CA SER A 224 -2.01 23.27 -30.35
C SER A 224 -1.68 21.77 -30.29
N ARG A 225 -2.49 20.92 -30.93
CA ARG A 225 -2.19 19.50 -31.17
C ARG A 225 -2.01 19.26 -32.68
N ARG A 226 -0.84 19.64 -33.19
CA ARG A 226 -0.20 19.04 -34.37
C ARG A 226 1.28 18.90 -34.06
#